data_AF-A0A358RJ59-F1
#
_entry.id   AF-A0A358RJ59-F1
#
_cell.length_a   1.000
_cell.length_b   1.000
_cell.length_c   1.000
_cell.angle_alpha   90.00
_cell.angle_beta   90.00
_cell.angle_gamma   90.00
#
_symmetry.space_group_name_H-M   'P 1'
#
loop_
_entity.id
_entity.type
_entity.pdbx_description
1 polymer ?
#
loop_
_entity_poly.entity_id
_entity_poly.type
_entity_poly.pdbx_seq_one_letter_code
_entity_poly.pdbx_strand_id
1 'polypeptide(L)'
;KTVIVRSGKDLHYLYKGLLRDMNRSKDDLSPFSNAYDIAQEAMLFLCQHIGEKLGDEYITKYRKTTTIRSACYRCADNYLEKQYTRHIINTVSLDERITAETETILDDEQKNDYTAVDGVVEQMKLTKVEKETLSHLMVGLTCIEIAKLYNANRTTIWRRQNRIKQKFSKTFC
;
A
#
# COMPACT_ATOMS: atom_id res chain seq x y z
N LYS A 1 8.90 3.15 -9.88
CA LYS A 1 8.64 1.78 -10.40
C LYS A 1 7.29 1.81 -11.08
N THR A 2 7.25 1.75 -12.40
CA THR A 2 6.02 1.81 -13.19
C THR A 2 5.27 0.48 -13.03
N VAL A 3 4.15 0.51 -12.30
CA VAL A 3 3.25 -0.63 -12.17
C VAL A 3 2.36 -0.61 -13.41
N ILE A 4 2.55 -1.59 -14.29
CA ILE A 4 1.75 -1.71 -15.52
C ILE A 4 0.45 -2.41 -15.13
N VAL A 5 -0.70 -1.78 -15.37
CA VAL A 5 -2.03 -2.36 -15.13
C VAL A 5 -2.40 -3.19 -16.36
N ARG A 6 -2.69 -4.48 -16.20
CA ARG A 6 -2.93 -5.40 -17.32
C ARG A 6 -4.29 -5.15 -18.00
N SER A 7 -4.44 -4.00 -18.66
CA SER A 7 -5.43 -3.75 -19.71
C SER A 7 -4.84 -4.21 -21.05
N GLY A 8 -5.66 -4.65 -22.00
CA GLY A 8 -5.18 -5.09 -23.33
C GLY A 8 -4.34 -4.03 -24.08
N LYS A 9 -4.48 -2.76 -23.69
CA LYS A 9 -3.69 -1.63 -24.21
C LYS A 9 -2.20 -1.67 -23.81
N ASP A 10 -1.88 -2.27 -22.66
CA ASP A 10 -0.52 -2.23 -22.08
C ASP A 10 0.39 -3.34 -22.63
N LEU A 11 -0.17 -4.49 -22.99
CA LEU A 11 0.55 -5.55 -23.73
C LEU A 11 0.96 -5.08 -25.12
N HIS A 12 0.12 -4.29 -25.78
CA HIS A 12 0.43 -3.69 -27.07
C HIS A 12 1.57 -2.66 -26.97
N TYR A 13 1.65 -1.92 -25.86
CA TYR A 13 2.76 -1.01 -25.58
C TYR A 13 4.08 -1.78 -25.39
N LEU A 14 4.08 -2.87 -24.61
CA LEU A 14 5.25 -3.74 -24.46
C LEU A 14 5.72 -4.31 -25.80
N TYR A 15 4.78 -4.77 -26.64
CA TYR A 15 5.10 -5.27 -27.98
C TYR A 15 5.77 -4.20 -28.86
N LYS A 16 5.23 -2.97 -28.86
CA LYS A 16 5.83 -1.83 -29.58
C LYS A 16 7.22 -1.47 -29.05
N GLY A 17 7.40 -1.49 -27.73
CA GLY A 17 8.69 -1.26 -27.08
C GLY A 17 9.73 -2.28 -27.54
N LEU A 18 9.37 -3.56 -27.52
CA LEU A 18 10.27 -4.63 -27.96
C LEU A 18 10.62 -4.51 -29.45
N LEU A 19 9.65 -4.19 -30.32
CA LEU A 19 9.92 -3.95 -31.74
C LEU A 19 10.88 -2.78 -31.97
N ARG A 20 10.74 -1.70 -31.19
CA ARG A 20 11.67 -0.57 -31.24
C ARG A 20 13.07 -0.99 -30.79
N ASP A 21 13.17 -1.75 -29.71
CA ASP A 21 14.44 -2.23 -29.15
C ASP A 21 15.18 -3.15 -30.13
N MET A 22 14.44 -4.01 -30.85
CA MET A 22 15.01 -4.90 -31.87
C MET A 22 15.51 -4.16 -33.10
N ASN A 23 14.84 -3.06 -33.47
CA ASN A 23 15.16 -2.28 -34.68
C ASN A 23 16.01 -1.04 -34.39
N ARG A 24 16.62 -0.97 -33.21
CA ARG A 24 17.43 0.18 -32.78
C ARG A 24 18.76 0.25 -33.53
N SER A 25 19.26 1.47 -33.74
CA SER A 25 20.62 1.70 -34.27
C SER A 25 21.69 1.28 -33.25
N LYS A 26 22.84 0.81 -33.73
CA LYS A 26 23.98 0.45 -32.86
C LYS A 26 24.52 1.65 -32.07
N ASP A 27 24.33 2.86 -32.58
CA ASP A 27 24.80 4.11 -31.95
C ASP A 27 23.80 4.70 -30.96
N ASP A 28 22.58 4.13 -30.87
CA ASP A 28 21.59 4.55 -29.88
C ASP A 28 22.02 4.05 -28.49
N LEU A 29 22.15 4.97 -27.53
CA LEU A 29 22.51 4.68 -26.14
C LEU A 29 21.31 4.75 -25.19
N SER A 30 20.09 4.91 -25.72
CA SER A 30 18.90 4.93 -24.89
C SER A 30 18.70 3.60 -24.14
N PRO A 31 18.11 3.66 -22.92
CA PRO A 31 17.76 2.45 -22.19
C PRO A 31 16.77 1.60 -22.99
N PHE A 32 16.95 0.28 -22.92
CA PHE A 32 15.97 -0.66 -23.47
C PHE A 32 14.62 -0.52 -22.77
N SER A 33 13.55 -0.82 -23.50
CA SER A 33 12.22 -0.84 -22.91
C SER A 33 12.07 -1.98 -21.89
N ASN A 34 11.12 -1.84 -20.98
CA ASN A 34 10.77 -2.89 -20.01
C ASN A 34 10.34 -4.21 -20.68
N ALA A 35 10.01 -4.20 -21.97
CA ALA A 35 9.67 -5.41 -22.71
C ALA A 35 10.91 -6.26 -23.04
N TYR A 36 12.10 -5.65 -23.07
CA TYR A 36 13.35 -6.34 -23.33
C TYR A 36 13.71 -7.31 -22.21
N ASP A 37 13.36 -7.01 -20.96
CA ASP A 37 13.56 -7.91 -19.81
C ASP A 37 12.80 -9.24 -19.98
N ILE A 38 11.60 -9.19 -20.57
CA ILE A 38 10.80 -10.39 -20.87
C ILE A 38 11.49 -11.22 -21.95
N ALA A 39 12.06 -10.57 -22.97
CA ALA A 39 12.80 -11.24 -24.02
C ALA A 39 14.08 -11.89 -23.46
N GLN A 40 14.79 -11.21 -22.55
CA GLN A 40 15.97 -11.77 -21.88
C GLN A 40 15.62 -13.00 -21.03
N GLU A 41 14.51 -12.97 -20.29
CA GLU A 41 14.07 -14.14 -19.52
C GLU A 41 13.80 -15.36 -20.44
N ALA A 42 13.13 -15.12 -21.57
CA ALA A 42 12.90 -16.17 -22.57
C ALA A 42 14.22 -16.67 -23.19
N MET A 43 15.16 -15.77 -23.50
CA MET A 43 16.48 -16.14 -24.00
C MET A 43 17.27 -16.98 -22.99
N LEU A 44 17.25 -16.59 -21.71
CA LEU A 44 17.94 -17.31 -20.64
C LEU A 44 17.42 -18.74 -20.52
N PHE A 45 16.10 -18.93 -20.64
CA PHE A 45 15.50 -20.26 -20.69
C PHE A 45 15.99 -21.07 -21.90
N LEU A 46 15.96 -20.47 -23.10
CA LEU A 46 16.40 -21.15 -24.32
C LEU A 46 17.90 -21.48 -24.31
N CYS A 47 18.72 -20.68 -23.65
CA CYS A 47 20.15 -20.95 -23.49
C CYS A 47 20.44 -22.27 -22.76
N GLN A 48 19.52 -22.75 -21.92
CA GLN A 48 19.65 -24.04 -21.23
C GLN A 48 19.48 -25.24 -22.19
N HIS A 49 18.92 -24.98 -23.38
CA HIS A 49 18.57 -25.97 -24.39
C HIS A 49 19.33 -25.74 -25.70
N ILE A 50 20.52 -25.12 -25.63
CA ILE A 50 21.37 -24.92 -26.82
C ILE A 50 21.78 -26.29 -27.38
N GLY A 51 21.48 -26.49 -28.66
CA GLY A 51 21.75 -27.75 -29.37
C GLY A 51 20.52 -28.68 -29.47
N GLU A 52 19.45 -28.38 -28.75
CA GLU A 52 18.17 -29.09 -28.83
C GLU A 52 17.23 -28.40 -29.84
N LYS A 53 16.25 -29.13 -30.36
CA LYS A 53 15.20 -28.57 -31.21
C LYS A 53 14.07 -28.06 -30.33
N LEU A 54 13.44 -26.96 -30.74
CA LEU A 54 12.29 -26.39 -30.01
C LEU A 54 11.09 -27.34 -29.82
N GLY A 55 11.02 -28.39 -30.65
CA GLY A 55 10.00 -29.44 -30.56
C GLY A 55 10.36 -30.58 -29.62
N ASP A 56 11.58 -30.62 -29.08
CA ASP A 56 12.03 -31.68 -28.19
C ASP A 56 11.27 -31.65 -26.86
N GLU A 57 11.24 -32.81 -26.21
CA GLU A 57 10.47 -33.02 -24.99
C GLU A 57 11.12 -32.31 -23.80
N TYR A 58 10.30 -31.55 -23.10
CA TYR A 58 10.61 -30.84 -21.87
C TYR A 58 9.71 -31.35 -20.74
N ILE A 59 10.33 -31.85 -19.67
CA ILE A 59 9.63 -32.31 -18.47
C ILE A 59 9.44 -31.13 -17.53
N THR A 60 8.19 -30.72 -17.35
CA THR A 60 7.84 -29.68 -16.39
C THR A 60 8.03 -30.14 -14.94
N LYS A 61 8.09 -29.18 -14.01
CA LYS A 61 8.18 -29.44 -12.55
C LYS A 61 7.09 -30.39 -12.02
N TYR A 62 5.94 -30.46 -12.70
CA TYR A 62 4.81 -31.33 -12.36
C TYR A 62 4.83 -32.68 -13.09
N ARG A 63 5.97 -33.08 -13.66
CA ARG A 63 6.16 -34.32 -14.45
C ARG A 63 5.28 -34.43 -15.70
N LYS A 64 4.75 -33.30 -16.20
CA LYS A 64 4.04 -33.26 -17.47
C LYS A 64 5.03 -33.01 -18.60
N THR A 65 5.02 -33.88 -19.61
CA THR A 65 5.80 -33.73 -20.84
C THR A 65 5.16 -32.67 -21.73
N THR A 66 5.98 -31.74 -22.19
CA THR A 66 5.60 -30.63 -23.08
C THR A 66 6.74 -30.36 -24.05
N THR A 67 6.60 -29.43 -25.00
CA THR A 67 7.74 -29.05 -25.87
C THR A 67 8.55 -27.92 -25.24
N ILE A 68 9.85 -27.84 -25.54
CA ILE A 68 10.72 -26.73 -25.12
C ILE A 68 10.12 -25.37 -25.50
N ARG A 69 9.54 -25.26 -26.71
CA ARG A 69 8.82 -24.05 -27.14
C ARG A 69 7.70 -23.65 -26.18
N SER A 70 6.84 -24.61 -25.83
CA SER A 70 5.71 -24.34 -24.93
C SER A 70 6.16 -24.00 -23.51
N ALA A 71 7.26 -24.61 -23.06
CA ALA A 71 7.86 -24.29 -21.77
C ALA A 71 8.45 -22.88 -21.75
N CYS A 72 9.10 -22.45 -22.85
CA CYS A 72 9.62 -21.10 -23.01
C CYS A 72 8.49 -20.04 -22.97
N TYR A 73 7.38 -20.27 -23.69
CA TYR A 73 6.23 -19.36 -23.61
C TYR A 73 5.68 -19.24 -22.19
N ARG A 74 5.55 -20.37 -21.47
CA ARG A 74 5.14 -20.34 -20.06
C ARG A 74 6.15 -19.63 -19.16
N CYS A 75 7.43 -19.70 -19.46
CA CYS A 75 8.46 -18.98 -18.71
C CYS A 75 8.26 -17.47 -18.84
N ALA A 76 8.10 -16.97 -20.07
CA ALA A 76 7.81 -15.56 -20.34
C ALA A 76 6.48 -15.10 -19.72
N ASP A 77 5.41 -15.90 -19.85
CA ASP A 77 4.10 -15.60 -19.25
C ASP A 77 4.16 -15.52 -17.73
N ASN A 78 4.87 -16.45 -17.07
CA ASN A 78 5.05 -16.44 -15.62
C ASN A 78 5.84 -15.20 -15.15
N TYR A 79 6.82 -14.76 -15.93
CA TYR A 79 7.56 -13.54 -15.63
C TYR A 79 6.65 -12.31 -15.70
N LEU A 80 5.87 -12.21 -16.79
CA LEU A 80 4.86 -11.17 -16.98
C LEU A 80 3.86 -11.13 -15.81
N GLU A 81 3.35 -12.29 -15.40
CA GLU A 81 2.41 -12.37 -14.30
C GLU A 81 3.01 -11.92 -12.97
N LYS A 82 4.23 -12.36 -12.67
CA LYS A 82 4.92 -12.00 -11.42
C LYS A 82 5.22 -10.52 -11.32
N GLN A 83 5.77 -9.93 -12.38
CA GLN A 83 6.24 -8.54 -12.33
C GLN A 83 5.08 -7.54 -12.43
N TYR A 84 4.10 -7.84 -13.27
CA TYR A 84 3.05 -6.88 -13.59
C TYR A 84 1.73 -7.24 -12.92
N THR A 85 1.22 -8.47 -13.09
CA THR A 85 -0.12 -8.82 -12.59
C THR A 85 -0.21 -8.92 -11.06
N ARG A 86 0.79 -9.53 -10.42
CA ARG A 86 0.73 -9.85 -8.98
C ARG A 86 0.73 -8.63 -8.07
N HIS A 87 1.37 -7.55 -8.52
CA HIS A 87 1.49 -6.33 -7.75
C HIS A 87 0.29 -5.40 -7.95
N ILE A 88 -0.34 -5.34 -9.13
CA ILE A 88 -1.52 -4.50 -9.40
C ILE A 88 -2.63 -4.69 -8.36
N ILE A 89 -2.91 -5.93 -7.95
CA ILE A 89 -3.99 -6.22 -6.98
C ILE A 89 -3.69 -5.57 -5.61
N ASN A 90 -2.41 -5.37 -5.28
CA ASN A 90 -1.95 -4.89 -3.98
C ASN A 90 -1.25 -3.52 -4.02
N THR A 91 -1.13 -2.89 -5.18
CA THR A 91 -0.40 -1.62 -5.35
C THR A 91 -1.22 -0.62 -6.17
N VAL A 92 -1.59 0.49 -5.54
CA VAL A 92 -2.16 1.66 -6.20
C VAL A 92 -1.00 2.58 -6.62
N SER A 93 -1.07 3.12 -7.84
CA SER A 93 -0.12 4.14 -8.30
C SER A 93 -0.21 5.36 -7.39
N LEU A 94 0.91 5.82 -6.82
CA LEU A 94 0.94 7.04 -6.01
C LEU A 94 0.58 8.28 -6.86
N ASP A 95 0.91 8.30 -8.15
CA ASP A 95 0.58 9.42 -9.05
C ASP A 95 -0.93 9.58 -9.27
N GLU A 96 -1.70 8.48 -9.25
CA GLU A 96 -3.18 8.53 -9.29
C GLU A 96 -3.76 9.07 -7.98
N ARG A 97 -3.13 8.79 -6.82
CA ARG A 97 -3.52 9.38 -5.53
C ARG A 97 -3.09 10.84 -5.37
N ILE A 98 -2.09 11.29 -6.11
CA ILE A 98 -1.64 12.70 -6.08
C ILE A 98 -2.54 13.55 -6.99
N THR A 99 -3.06 13.00 -8.09
CA THR A 99 -4.07 13.67 -8.92
C THR A 99 -5.47 13.63 -8.33
N ALA A 100 -5.81 12.59 -7.57
CA ALA A 100 -7.02 12.52 -6.75
C ALA A 100 -6.77 13.16 -5.37
N GLU A 101 -6.76 14.50 -5.34
CA GLU A 101 -6.93 15.32 -4.14
C GLU A 101 -6.02 14.94 -2.94
N THR A 102 -4.90 15.65 -2.81
CA THR A 102 -4.47 16.02 -1.46
C THR A 102 -5.56 16.91 -0.87
N GLU A 103 -6.57 16.30 -0.23
CA GLU A 103 -7.28 16.97 0.85
C GLU A 103 -6.20 17.38 1.85
N THR A 104 -5.86 18.66 1.85
CA THR A 104 -5.06 19.30 2.88
C THR A 104 -5.86 19.24 4.18
N ILE A 105 -5.83 18.08 4.85
CA ILE A 105 -6.37 17.92 6.22
C ILE A 105 -5.59 18.81 7.22
N LEU A 106 -4.47 19.38 6.78
CA LEU A 106 -3.60 20.24 7.59
C LEU A 106 -3.37 21.56 6.88
N ASP A 107 -4.45 22.26 6.50
CA ASP A 107 -4.36 23.70 6.30
C ASP A 107 -5.10 24.41 7.43
N ASP A 108 -4.34 25.30 8.05
CA ASP A 108 -4.67 26.25 9.11
C ASP A 108 -5.09 25.75 10.49
N GLU A 109 -4.56 26.49 11.46
CA GLU A 109 -5.04 26.73 12.82
C GLU A 109 -6.58 26.84 12.86
N GLN A 110 -7.27 25.71 12.71
CA GLN A 110 -8.72 25.67 12.77
C GLN A 110 -9.07 25.94 14.22
N LYS A 111 -9.44 27.19 14.47
CA LYS A 111 -9.95 27.71 15.73
C LYS A 111 -11.30 27.05 15.96
N ASN A 112 -11.25 25.76 16.31
CA ASN A 112 -12.41 24.91 16.50
C ASN A 112 -13.29 25.56 17.56
N ASP A 113 -14.52 25.91 17.18
CA ASP A 113 -15.49 26.46 18.10
C ASP A 113 -15.99 25.34 19.04
N TYR A 114 -15.33 25.22 20.19
CA TYR A 114 -15.65 24.22 21.21
C TYR A 114 -16.77 24.66 22.16
N THR A 115 -17.47 25.77 21.90
CA THR A 115 -18.56 26.27 22.77
C THR A 115 -19.63 25.22 23.07
N ALA A 116 -19.99 24.39 22.08
CA ALA A 116 -20.92 23.28 22.28
C ALA A 116 -20.37 22.21 23.23
N VAL A 117 -19.06 21.90 23.14
CA VAL A 117 -18.39 20.92 24.00
C VAL A 117 -18.27 21.45 25.43
N ASP A 118 -17.94 22.73 25.59
CA ASP A 118 -17.86 23.38 26.90
C ASP A 118 -19.22 23.35 27.62
N GLY A 119 -20.32 23.62 26.90
CA GLY A 119 -21.67 23.50 27.45
C GLY A 119 -22.00 22.10 27.96
N VAL A 120 -21.59 21.05 27.24
CA VAL A 120 -21.74 19.66 27.67
C VAL A 120 -20.91 19.37 28.94
N VAL A 121 -19.65 19.83 28.98
CA VAL A 121 -18.76 19.63 30.13
C VAL A 121 -19.27 20.35 31.38
N GLU A 122 -19.90 21.52 31.23
CA GLU A 122 -20.55 22.23 32.33
C GLU A 122 -21.75 21.47 32.90
N GLN A 123 -22.60 20.90 32.03
CA GLN A 123 -23.76 20.10 32.44
C GLN A 123 -23.37 18.83 33.22
N MET A 124 -22.19 18.26 32.96
CA MET A 124 -21.68 17.06 33.63
C MET A 124 -21.25 17.28 35.09
N LYS A 125 -21.13 18.53 35.57
CA LYS A 125 -20.70 18.87 36.94
C LYS A 125 -19.45 18.09 37.38
N LEU A 126 -18.41 18.13 36.54
CA LEU A 126 -17.12 17.47 36.81
C LEU A 126 -16.33 18.20 37.91
N THR A 127 -15.65 17.42 38.75
CA THR A 127 -14.67 17.98 39.72
C THR A 127 -13.44 18.50 38.99
N LYS A 128 -12.66 19.40 39.61
CA LYS A 128 -11.45 19.99 39.00
C LYS A 128 -10.49 18.93 38.44
N VAL A 129 -10.26 17.87 39.23
CA VAL A 129 -9.38 16.75 38.87
C VAL A 129 -9.94 15.93 37.69
N GLU A 130 -11.26 15.78 37.58
CA GLU A 130 -11.90 15.09 36.46
C GLU A 130 -11.85 15.93 35.17
N LYS A 131 -12.06 17.25 35.27
CA LYS A 131 -11.93 18.17 34.12
C LYS A 131 -10.52 18.15 33.54
N GLU A 132 -9.53 18.24 34.41
CA GLU A 132 -8.12 18.15 34.03
C GLU A 132 -7.80 16.80 33.37
N THR A 133 -8.29 15.68 33.93
CA THR A 133 -8.11 14.35 33.32
C THR A 133 -8.78 14.26 31.94
N LEU A 134 -9.97 14.85 31.78
CA LEU A 134 -10.69 14.89 30.50
C LEU A 134 -9.92 15.71 29.45
N SER A 135 -9.36 16.86 29.82
CA SER A 135 -8.56 17.69 28.91
C SER A 135 -7.37 16.91 28.33
N HIS A 136 -6.63 16.17 29.16
CA HIS A 136 -5.52 15.33 28.67
C HIS A 136 -6.01 14.19 27.76
N LEU A 137 -7.18 13.62 28.03
CA LEU A 137 -7.79 12.60 27.17
C LEU A 137 -8.23 13.19 25.81
N MET A 138 -8.71 14.45 25.78
CA MET A 138 -9.11 15.14 24.54
C MET A 138 -7.92 15.45 23.64
N VAL A 139 -6.74 15.70 24.22
CA VAL A 139 -5.46 15.80 23.49
C VAL A 139 -4.99 14.45 22.94
N GLY A 140 -5.60 13.34 23.37
CA GLY A 140 -5.29 11.98 22.91
C GLY A 140 -4.29 11.23 23.79
N LEU A 141 -3.97 11.74 24.98
CA LEU A 141 -3.04 11.05 25.89
C LEU A 141 -3.64 9.78 26.47
N THR A 142 -2.83 8.73 26.56
CA THR A 142 -3.21 7.47 27.16
C THR A 142 -3.24 7.56 28.69
N CYS A 143 -4.01 6.68 29.34
CA CYS A 143 -4.07 6.60 30.80
C CYS A 143 -2.69 6.38 31.46
N ILE A 144 -1.73 5.78 30.73
CA ILE A 144 -0.37 5.54 31.20
C ILE A 144 0.42 6.84 31.20
N GLU A 145 0.31 7.63 30.13
CA GLU A 145 0.98 8.93 30.02
C GLU A 145 0.42 9.93 31.03
N ILE A 146 -0.90 9.98 31.19
CA ILE A 146 -1.56 10.81 32.20
C ILE A 146 -1.12 10.40 33.62
N ALA A 147 -1.01 9.09 33.90
CA ALA A 147 -0.54 8.59 35.18
C ALA A 147 0.90 9.06 35.49
N LYS A 148 1.78 9.09 34.49
CA LYS A 148 3.14 9.62 34.61
C LYS A 148 3.13 11.13 34.87
N LEU A 149 2.31 11.90 34.14
CA LEU A 149 2.19 13.36 34.31
C LEU A 149 1.72 13.75 35.72
N TYR A 150 0.72 13.02 36.24
CA TYR A 150 0.14 13.30 37.56
C TYR A 150 0.85 12.59 38.72
N ASN A 151 1.94 11.87 38.46
CA ASN A 151 2.62 10.99 39.42
C ASN A 151 1.63 10.12 40.22
N ALA A 152 0.63 9.59 39.52
CA ALA A 152 -0.49 8.84 40.09
C ALA A 152 -0.48 7.40 39.58
N ASN A 153 -1.08 6.48 40.32
CA ASN A 153 -1.24 5.10 39.84
C ASN A 153 -2.17 5.07 38.62
N ARG A 154 -1.82 4.29 37.59
CA ARG A 154 -2.64 4.04 36.38
C ARG A 154 -4.09 3.69 36.72
N THR A 155 -4.31 2.90 37.76
CA THR A 155 -5.66 2.49 38.19
C THR A 155 -6.50 3.67 38.69
N THR A 156 -5.87 4.71 39.24
CA THR A 156 -6.54 5.94 39.68
C THR A 156 -7.05 6.74 38.49
N ILE A 157 -6.25 6.88 37.44
CA ILE A 157 -6.66 7.57 36.20
C ILE A 157 -7.79 6.79 35.50
N TRP A 158 -7.69 5.46 35.44
CA TRP A 158 -8.75 4.62 34.88
C TRP A 158 -10.08 4.78 35.63
N ARG A 159 -10.07 4.81 36.97
CA ARG A 159 -11.29 5.06 37.76
C ARG A 159 -11.88 6.45 37.48
N ARG A 160 -11.04 7.49 37.33
CA ARG A 160 -11.49 8.84 36.96
C ARG A 160 -12.14 8.86 35.58
N GLN A 161 -11.53 8.20 34.59
CA GLN A 161 -12.10 8.08 33.25
C GLN A 161 -13.48 7.39 33.27
N ASN A 162 -13.62 6.31 34.04
CA ASN A 162 -14.90 5.63 34.18
C ASN A 162 -15.97 6.48 34.88
N ARG A 163 -15.60 7.26 35.89
CA ARG A 163 -16.52 8.23 36.53
C ARG A 163 -17.00 9.29 35.55
N ILE A 164 -16.11 9.80 34.69
CA ILE A 164 -16.48 10.76 33.63
C ILE A 164 -17.48 10.12 32.66
N LYS A 165 -17.23 8.88 32.20
CA LYS A 165 -18.16 8.14 31.33
C LYS A 165 -19.51 7.90 31.99
N GLN A 166 -19.54 7.53 33.27
CA GLN A 166 -20.77 7.35 34.03
C GLN A 166 -21.56 8.66 34.17
N LYS A 167 -20.88 9.77 34.45
CA LYS A 167 -21.53 11.09 34.51
C LYS A 167 -22.10 11.51 33.16
N PHE A 168 -21.35 11.26 32.07
CA PHE A 168 -21.84 11.54 30.72
C PHE A 168 -23.12 10.74 30.43
N SER A 169 -23.07 9.43 30.65
CA SER A 169 -24.25 8.56 30.46
C SER A 169 -25.42 8.96 31.35
N LYS A 170 -25.19 9.47 32.56
CA LYS A 170 -26.28 9.91 33.44
C LYS A 170 -26.91 11.23 33.00
N THR A 171 -26.14 12.10 32.36
CA THR A 171 -26.60 13.43 31.94
C THR A 171 -27.29 13.39 30.56
N PHE A 172 -26.88 12.47 29.67
CA PHE A 172 -27.28 12.47 28.26
C PHE A 172 -27.90 11.18 27.72
N CYS A 173 -27.92 10.09 28.50
CA CYS A 173 -28.66 8.86 28.18
C CYS A 173 -29.79 8.64 29.20
#